data_AF-A8HC84-F1
#
_entry.id   AF-A8HC84-F1
#
_cell.length_a   1.000
_cell.length_b   1.000
_cell.length_c   1.000
_cell.angle_alpha   90.00
_cell.angle_beta   90.00
_cell.angle_gamma   90.00
#
_symmetry.space_group_name_H-M   'P 1'
#
loop_
_entity.id
_entity.type
_entity.pdbx_description
1 polymer ?
#
loop_
_entity_poly.entity_id
_entity_poly.type
_entity_poly.pdbx_seq_one_letter_code
_entity_poly.pdbx_strand_id
1 'polypeptide(L)'
;ATLIPTLIIITRWGNQTERLNAGTYFLFYTLAGSLPLLVSLLVISSNIGSISINMISNSSEMYMMTTTNKLMWFGCLTAFMVKMPLYGAHLWLPKAHVEAPVAGSMILAAVLLKLGGYGIIRVTMLFTPLVELSYPFIILALWGVLMTGLVCMRQTDLKSLIAYSSVSHMGLVVAAALIQTPWSFTGAILLMISHGLISSSLFCLANTNYERTHSRTMILAR
;
A
#
# COMPACT_ATOMS: atom_id res chain seq x y z
N ALA A 1 -12.13 5.36 8.57
CA ALA A 1 -13.31 4.53 8.27
C ALA A 1 -13.31 4.02 6.83
N THR A 2 -12.24 3.33 6.38
CA THR A 2 -12.12 2.93 4.96
C THR A 2 -12.29 1.42 4.74
N LEU A 3 -11.89 0.58 5.71
CA LEU A 3 -11.86 -0.87 5.56
C LEU A 3 -13.26 -1.47 5.42
N ILE A 4 -14.18 -1.15 6.33
CA ILE A 4 -15.53 -1.77 6.36
C ILE A 4 -16.30 -1.51 5.06
N PRO A 5 -16.42 -0.26 4.54
CA PRO A 5 -17.08 -0.03 3.27
C PRO A 5 -16.43 -0.81 2.12
N THR A 6 -15.09 -0.84 2.07
CA THR A 6 -14.37 -1.54 0.99
C THR A 6 -14.55 -3.05 1.05
N LEU A 7 -14.59 -3.63 2.25
CA LEU A 7 -14.87 -5.04 2.45
C LEU A 7 -16.27 -5.40 1.97
N ILE A 8 -17.27 -4.59 2.31
CA ILE A 8 -18.66 -4.78 1.84
C ILE A 8 -18.70 -4.70 0.31
N ILE A 9 -17.98 -3.74 -0.29
CA ILE A 9 -17.93 -3.59 -1.75
C ILE A 9 -17.37 -4.85 -2.43
N ILE A 10 -16.25 -5.38 -1.93
CA ILE A 10 -15.59 -6.56 -2.49
C ILE A 10 -16.46 -7.81 -2.31
N THR A 11 -16.90 -8.08 -1.07
CA THR A 11 -17.57 -9.34 -0.72
C THR A 11 -19.01 -9.43 -1.22
N ARG A 12 -19.72 -8.29 -1.36
CA ARG A 12 -21.13 -8.28 -1.77
C ARG A 12 -21.34 -8.09 -3.27
N TRP A 13 -20.58 -7.20 -3.91
CA TRP A 13 -20.74 -6.86 -5.34
C TRP A 13 -19.59 -7.37 -6.23
N GLY A 14 -18.66 -8.17 -5.70
CA GLY A 14 -17.69 -8.91 -6.53
C GLY A 14 -18.35 -10.01 -7.35
N ASN A 15 -17.85 -10.31 -8.55
CA ASN A 15 -18.52 -11.22 -9.48
C ASN A 15 -18.24 -12.72 -9.24
N GLN A 16 -17.02 -13.11 -8.80
CA GLN A 16 -16.67 -14.54 -8.64
C GLN A 16 -16.84 -15.02 -7.20
N THR A 17 -16.80 -16.34 -7.02
CA THR A 17 -16.88 -17.03 -5.73
C THR A 17 -15.70 -16.67 -4.80
N GLU A 18 -14.51 -16.45 -5.36
CA GLU A 18 -13.28 -16.12 -4.62
C GLU A 18 -13.32 -14.75 -3.93
N ARG A 19 -14.36 -13.92 -4.16
CA ARG A 19 -14.52 -12.61 -3.51
C ARG A 19 -14.53 -12.66 -1.98
N LEU A 20 -15.06 -13.73 -1.39
CA LEU A 20 -15.08 -13.92 0.06
C LEU A 20 -13.66 -14.15 0.59
N ASN A 21 -12.91 -15.01 -0.10
CA ASN A 21 -11.51 -15.29 0.20
C ASN A 21 -10.63 -14.04 0.00
N ALA A 22 -10.82 -13.31 -1.10
CA ALA A 22 -10.14 -12.03 -1.32
C ALA A 22 -10.44 -11.01 -0.19
N GLY A 23 -11.68 -10.97 0.28
CA GLY A 23 -12.10 -10.15 1.41
C GLY A 23 -11.40 -10.53 2.73
N THR A 24 -11.25 -11.83 3.02
CA THR A 24 -10.53 -12.29 4.22
C THR A 24 -9.05 -11.95 4.15
N TYR A 25 -8.39 -12.15 3.00
CA TYR A 25 -6.99 -11.73 2.80
C TYR A 25 -6.82 -10.23 3.06
N PHE A 26 -7.66 -9.39 2.43
CA PHE A 26 -7.61 -7.94 2.61
C PHE A 26 -7.78 -7.53 4.07
N LEU A 27 -8.77 -8.10 4.76
CA LEU A 27 -9.06 -7.78 6.15
C LEU A 27 -7.93 -8.21 7.10
N PHE A 28 -7.45 -9.46 7.01
CA PHE A 28 -6.47 -9.95 7.97
C PHE A 28 -5.09 -9.35 7.79
N TYR A 29 -4.66 -9.09 6.54
CA TYR A 29 -3.40 -8.40 6.29
C TYR A 29 -3.43 -7.00 6.91
N THR A 30 -4.50 -6.24 6.64
CA THR A 30 -4.61 -4.87 7.15
C THR A 30 -4.76 -4.80 8.67
N LEU A 31 -5.54 -5.71 9.27
CA LEU A 31 -5.68 -5.77 10.73
C LEU A 31 -4.37 -6.15 11.42
N ALA A 32 -3.72 -7.23 10.96
CA ALA A 32 -2.47 -7.71 11.55
C ALA A 32 -1.36 -6.65 11.50
N GLY A 33 -1.27 -5.89 10.40
CA GLY A 33 -0.35 -4.76 10.32
C GLY A 33 -0.74 -3.56 11.19
N SER A 34 -2.05 -3.29 11.33
CA SER A 34 -2.54 -2.10 12.06
C SER A 34 -2.49 -2.20 13.58
N LEU A 35 -2.53 -3.40 14.16
CA LEU A 35 -2.49 -3.58 15.61
C LEU A 35 -1.15 -3.12 16.23
N PRO A 36 0.03 -3.48 15.68
CA PRO A 36 1.31 -2.90 16.11
C PRO A 36 1.35 -1.37 16.03
N LEU A 37 0.78 -0.78 14.97
CA LEU A 37 0.67 0.68 14.82
C LEU A 37 -0.20 1.29 15.92
N LEU A 38 -1.32 0.64 16.29
CA LEU A 38 -2.17 1.14 17.37
C LEU A 38 -1.40 1.17 18.70
N VAL A 39 -0.67 0.09 19.01
CA VAL A 39 0.14 0.01 20.23
C VAL A 39 1.22 1.09 20.24
N SER A 40 1.94 1.29 19.13
CA SER A 40 2.98 2.32 19.08
C SER A 40 2.42 3.73 19.22
N LEU A 41 1.27 4.05 18.62
CA LEU A 41 0.62 5.35 18.77
C LEU A 41 0.14 5.61 20.21
N LEU A 42 -0.35 4.59 20.92
CA LEU A 42 -0.73 4.71 22.33
C LEU A 42 0.47 4.98 23.24
N VAL A 43 1.62 4.37 22.95
CA VAL A 43 2.85 4.65 23.71
C VAL A 43 3.38 6.05 23.41
N ILE A 44 3.30 6.50 22.16
CA ILE A 44 3.65 7.88 21.79
C ILE A 44 2.73 8.86 22.51
N SER A 45 1.42 8.59 22.55
CA SER A 45 0.45 9.46 23.21
C SER A 45 0.62 9.52 24.72
N SER A 46 0.99 8.41 25.39
CA SER A 46 1.29 8.43 26.82
C SER A 46 2.54 9.25 27.16
N ASN A 47 3.53 9.27 26.25
CA ASN A 47 4.80 9.96 26.49
C ASN A 47 4.73 11.46 26.17
N ILE A 48 4.10 11.83 25.05
CA ILE A 48 4.04 13.21 24.55
C ILE A 48 2.75 13.92 25.05
N GLY A 49 1.73 13.16 25.46
CA GLY A 49 0.43 13.69 25.89
C GLY A 49 -0.49 14.11 24.73
N SER A 50 -0.02 14.06 23.48
CA SER A 50 -0.83 14.40 22.29
C SER A 50 -0.43 13.57 21.06
N ILE A 51 -1.40 13.39 20.14
CA ILE A 51 -1.20 12.72 18.84
C ILE A 51 -1.25 13.74 17.67
N SER A 52 -1.54 15.01 17.96
CA SER A 52 -1.62 16.05 16.94
C SER A 52 -0.25 16.25 16.29
N ILE A 53 -0.18 16.10 14.97
CA ILE A 53 1.08 16.11 14.22
C ILE A 53 1.89 17.39 14.46
N ASN A 54 1.22 18.54 14.59
CA ASN A 54 1.86 19.83 14.82
C ASN A 54 2.51 19.93 16.20
N MET A 55 1.94 19.28 17.21
CA MET A 55 2.54 19.25 18.55
C MET A 55 3.71 18.27 18.58
N ILE A 56 3.59 17.13 17.90
CA ILE A 56 4.68 16.16 17.83
C ILE A 56 5.86 16.73 17.02
N SER A 57 5.61 17.46 15.92
CA SER A 57 6.68 18.12 15.16
C SER A 57 7.42 19.20 15.94
N ASN A 58 6.76 19.80 16.94
CA ASN A 58 7.37 20.80 17.80
C ASN A 58 8.08 20.19 19.02
N SER A 59 7.83 18.90 19.30
CA SER A 59 8.59 18.15 20.29
C SER A 59 9.93 17.70 19.71
N SER A 60 10.95 17.53 20.56
CA SER A 60 12.25 17.00 20.11
C SER A 60 12.05 15.66 19.42
N GLU A 61 12.66 15.47 18.25
CA GLU A 61 12.60 14.21 17.51
C GLU A 61 12.95 13.02 18.43
N MET A 62 12.20 11.92 18.30
CA MET A 62 12.50 10.71 19.07
C MET A 62 13.77 10.06 18.52
N TYR A 63 14.90 10.31 19.18
CA TYR A 63 16.19 9.72 18.82
C TYR A 63 16.12 8.19 18.91
N MET A 64 16.41 7.52 17.81
CA MET A 64 16.33 6.06 17.68
C MET A 64 17.55 5.32 18.27
N MET A 65 18.03 5.74 19.44
CA MET A 65 19.20 5.12 20.07
C MET A 65 18.81 3.89 20.91
N THR A 66 17.60 3.89 21.48
CA THR A 66 17.10 2.80 22.33
C THR A 66 16.41 1.71 21.51
N THR A 67 16.46 0.47 22.01
CA THR A 67 15.72 -0.68 21.45
C THR A 67 14.22 -0.43 21.41
N THR A 68 13.69 0.32 22.36
CA THR A 68 12.28 0.72 22.42
C THR A 68 11.90 1.57 21.22
N ASN A 69 12.72 2.56 20.84
CA ASN A 69 12.43 3.44 19.71
C ASN A 69 12.53 2.67 18.38
N LYS A 70 13.48 1.73 18.26
CA LYS A 70 13.56 0.82 17.10
C LYS A 70 12.30 -0.03 16.94
N LEU A 71 11.77 -0.58 18.02
CA LEU A 71 10.51 -1.35 18.01
C LEU A 71 9.31 -0.46 17.70
N MET A 72 9.24 0.75 18.24
CA MET A 72 8.16 1.70 17.96
C MET A 72 8.14 2.09 16.48
N TRP A 73 9.30 2.39 15.89
CA TRP A 73 9.41 2.69 14.47
C TRP A 73 8.94 1.53 13.58
N PHE A 74 9.38 0.31 13.90
CA PHE A 74 8.92 -0.89 13.19
C PHE A 74 7.39 -1.06 13.34
N GLY A 75 6.86 -0.94 14.57
CA GLY A 75 5.43 -0.97 14.85
C GLY A 75 4.64 0.07 14.03
N CYS A 76 5.13 1.31 13.97
CA CYS A 76 4.52 2.37 13.17
C CYS A 76 4.55 2.09 11.66
N LEU A 77 5.63 1.51 11.13
CA LEU A 77 5.75 1.29 9.68
C LEU A 77 4.99 0.06 9.18
N THR A 78 4.91 -1.02 9.96
CA THR A 78 4.33 -2.31 9.53
C THR A 78 2.93 -2.17 8.91
N ALA A 79 2.03 -1.40 9.55
CA ALA A 79 0.69 -1.14 9.03
C ALA A 79 0.70 -0.55 7.62
N PHE A 80 1.59 0.42 7.40
CA PHE A 80 1.69 1.12 6.14
C PHE A 80 2.41 0.32 5.07
N MET A 81 3.37 -0.54 5.44
CA MET A 81 4.02 -1.50 4.52
C MET A 81 3.10 -2.66 4.10
N VAL A 82 2.03 -2.92 4.84
CA VAL A 82 0.99 -3.86 4.38
C VAL A 82 -0.01 -3.15 3.47
N LYS A 83 -0.39 -1.89 3.79
CA LYS A 83 -1.29 -1.09 2.94
C LYS A 83 -0.67 -0.62 1.63
N MET A 84 0.57 -0.15 1.65
CA MET A 84 1.42 -0.03 0.46
C MET A 84 2.07 -1.38 0.29
N PRO A 85 1.54 -2.26 -0.56
CA PRO A 85 1.90 -3.67 -0.59
C PRO A 85 3.40 -3.83 -0.86
N LEU A 86 4.19 -3.96 0.20
CA LEU A 86 5.59 -4.30 0.06
C LEU A 86 5.68 -5.71 -0.52
N TYR A 87 6.72 -5.96 -1.30
CA TYR A 87 6.98 -7.31 -1.78
C TYR A 87 7.04 -8.29 -0.60
N GLY A 88 6.44 -9.47 -0.76
CA GLY A 88 6.10 -10.39 0.36
C GLY A 88 4.69 -10.18 0.93
N ALA A 89 4.30 -8.96 1.30
CA ALA A 89 2.97 -8.65 1.85
C ALA A 89 1.91 -8.32 0.77
N HIS A 90 2.31 -8.26 -0.50
CA HIS A 90 1.47 -7.80 -1.61
C HIS A 90 0.35 -8.75 -2.08
N LEU A 91 0.30 -9.99 -1.61
CA LEU A 91 -0.58 -11.04 -2.17
C LEU A 91 -2.08 -10.73 -2.05
N TRP A 92 -2.48 -9.91 -1.07
CA TRP A 92 -3.88 -9.49 -0.93
C TRP A 92 -4.33 -8.58 -2.09
N LEU A 93 -3.41 -7.82 -2.69
CA LEU A 93 -3.75 -6.77 -3.65
C LEU A 93 -4.24 -7.34 -4.99
N PRO A 94 -3.54 -8.28 -5.66
CA PRO A 94 -4.04 -8.87 -6.90
C PRO A 94 -5.40 -9.54 -6.71
N LYS A 95 -5.60 -10.27 -5.60
CA LYS A 95 -6.88 -10.91 -5.27
C LYS A 95 -7.99 -9.87 -5.07
N ALA A 96 -7.72 -8.84 -4.27
CA ALA A 96 -8.71 -7.79 -3.99
C ALA A 96 -9.13 -7.03 -5.25
N HIS A 97 -8.20 -6.67 -6.14
CA HIS A 97 -8.54 -5.96 -7.38
C HIS A 97 -9.27 -6.82 -8.41
N VAL A 98 -8.85 -8.08 -8.54
CA VAL A 98 -9.42 -9.00 -9.52
C VAL A 98 -10.87 -9.33 -9.18
N GLU A 99 -11.18 -9.45 -7.88
CA GLU A 99 -12.49 -9.82 -7.37
C GLU A 99 -13.42 -8.65 -7.03
N ALA A 100 -12.88 -7.45 -6.86
CA ALA A 100 -13.72 -6.25 -6.67
C ALA A 100 -14.51 -5.88 -7.94
N PRO A 101 -15.71 -5.29 -7.77
CA PRO A 101 -16.34 -4.53 -8.85
C PRO A 101 -15.48 -3.34 -9.25
N VAL A 102 -15.74 -2.74 -10.40
CA VAL A 102 -14.95 -1.65 -10.99
C VAL A 102 -14.78 -0.48 -10.04
N ALA A 103 -15.88 -0.01 -9.44
CA ALA A 103 -15.84 1.08 -8.48
C ALA A 103 -14.94 0.72 -7.28
N GLY A 104 -14.99 -0.55 -6.83
CA GLY A 104 -14.11 -1.07 -5.80
C GLY A 104 -12.64 -1.05 -6.23
N SER A 105 -12.31 -1.56 -7.42
CA SER A 105 -10.93 -1.57 -7.91
C SER A 105 -10.38 -0.16 -8.14
N MET A 106 -11.20 0.77 -8.62
CA MET A 106 -10.83 2.19 -8.79
C MET A 106 -10.54 2.87 -7.46
N ILE A 107 -11.43 2.75 -6.46
CA ILE A 107 -11.23 3.36 -5.14
C ILE A 107 -10.02 2.75 -4.43
N LEU A 108 -9.87 1.42 -4.53
CA LEU A 108 -8.74 0.70 -3.94
C LEU A 108 -7.42 1.20 -4.54
N ALA A 109 -7.34 1.32 -5.87
CA ALA A 109 -6.14 1.76 -6.57
C ALA A 109 -5.85 3.25 -6.36
N ALA A 110 -6.85 4.10 -6.47
CA ALA A 110 -6.69 5.55 -6.46
C ALA A 110 -6.41 6.10 -5.05
N VAL A 111 -7.09 5.56 -4.02
CA VAL A 111 -7.10 6.17 -2.69
C VAL A 111 -6.49 5.25 -1.62
N LEU A 112 -6.91 3.98 -1.55
CA LEU A 112 -6.54 3.15 -0.40
C LEU A 112 -5.04 2.86 -0.31
N LEU A 113 -4.38 2.63 -1.45
CA LEU A 113 -2.93 2.48 -1.49
C LEU A 113 -2.23 3.77 -1.01
N LYS A 114 -2.74 4.93 -1.43
CA LYS A 114 -2.13 6.25 -1.16
C LYS A 114 -2.19 6.61 0.32
N LEU A 115 -3.20 6.12 1.04
CA LEU A 115 -3.24 6.24 2.50
C LEU A 115 -2.04 5.56 3.18
N GLY A 116 -1.53 4.46 2.60
CA GLY A 116 -0.32 3.82 3.09
C GLY A 116 0.91 4.69 2.86
N GLY A 117 1.11 5.20 1.64
CA GLY A 117 2.26 6.07 1.32
C GLY A 117 2.25 7.37 2.11
N TYR A 118 1.08 8.00 2.24
CA TYR A 118 0.88 9.17 3.10
C TYR A 118 1.24 8.87 4.56
N GLY A 119 0.83 7.71 5.06
CA GLY A 119 1.18 7.26 6.40
C GLY A 119 2.68 7.08 6.61
N ILE A 120 3.38 6.46 5.66
CA ILE A 120 4.84 6.32 5.70
C ILE A 120 5.49 7.70 5.79
N ILE A 121 5.15 8.63 4.90
CA ILE A 121 5.74 9.98 4.89
C ILE A 121 5.49 10.72 6.21
N ARG A 122 4.30 10.58 6.80
CA ARG A 122 3.99 11.22 8.08
C ARG A 122 4.76 10.60 9.24
N VAL A 123 4.86 9.27 9.29
CA VAL A 123 5.58 8.56 10.35
C VAL A 123 7.08 8.79 10.25
N THR A 124 7.66 8.78 9.04
CA THR A 124 9.10 8.98 8.86
C THR A 124 9.56 10.35 9.32
N MET A 125 8.70 11.37 9.25
CA MET A 125 8.98 12.71 9.80
C MET A 125 8.97 12.79 11.33
N LEU A 126 8.44 11.78 12.04
CA LEU A 126 8.40 11.77 13.51
C LEU A 126 9.70 11.24 14.13
N PHE A 127 10.48 10.48 13.36
CA PHE A 127 11.69 9.82 13.82
C PHE A 127 12.89 10.39 13.08
N THR A 128 14.02 10.56 13.79
CA THR A 128 15.30 10.89 13.17
C THR A 128 15.65 9.85 12.08
N PRO A 129 16.26 10.25 10.94
CA PRO A 129 16.61 9.33 9.85
C PRO A 129 17.63 8.28 10.33
N LEU A 130 17.18 7.08 10.70
CA LEU A 130 18.06 5.92 10.79
C LEU A 130 18.05 5.17 9.46
N VAL A 131 18.98 5.57 8.60
CA VAL A 131 19.19 4.95 7.30
C VAL A 131 19.43 3.44 7.45
N GLU A 132 20.13 3.02 8.50
CA GLU A 132 20.48 1.61 8.74
C GLU A 132 19.28 0.66 8.83
N LEU A 133 18.22 1.05 9.55
CA LEU A 133 17.01 0.22 9.71
C LEU A 133 16.14 0.18 8.45
N SER A 134 16.30 1.17 7.57
CA SER A 134 15.52 1.29 6.34
C SER A 134 16.03 0.43 5.19
N TYR A 135 17.34 0.11 5.17
CA TYR A 135 17.97 -0.68 4.10
C TYR A 135 17.26 -2.00 3.74
N PRO A 136 16.89 -2.89 4.68
CA PRO A 136 16.23 -4.14 4.31
C PRO A 136 14.91 -3.90 3.57
N PHE A 137 14.15 -2.87 3.97
CA PHE A 137 12.89 -2.53 3.31
C PHE A 137 13.12 -1.88 1.94
N ILE A 138 14.14 -1.05 1.78
CA ILE A 138 14.50 -0.45 0.49
C ILE A 138 14.93 -1.55 -0.49
N ILE A 139 15.79 -2.48 -0.07
CA ILE A 139 16.23 -3.61 -0.89
C ILE A 139 15.03 -4.46 -1.30
N LEU A 140 14.15 -4.79 -0.34
CA LEU A 140 12.94 -5.57 -0.61
C LEU A 140 11.98 -4.84 -1.57
N ALA A 141 11.84 -3.53 -1.44
CA ALA A 141 11.03 -2.71 -2.34
C ALA A 141 11.59 -2.72 -3.77
N LEU A 142 12.89 -2.44 -3.94
CA LEU A 142 13.54 -2.40 -5.26
C LEU A 142 13.56 -3.78 -5.94
N TRP A 143 13.84 -4.84 -5.16
CA TRP A 143 13.72 -6.21 -5.66
C TRP A 143 12.27 -6.54 -6.06
N GLY A 144 11.32 -6.08 -5.26
CA GLY A 144 9.89 -6.20 -5.55
C GLY A 144 9.48 -5.53 -6.85
N VAL A 145 9.99 -4.34 -7.14
CA VAL A 145 9.74 -3.62 -8.40
C VAL A 145 10.17 -4.48 -9.59
N LEU A 146 11.37 -5.06 -9.55
CA LEU A 146 11.87 -5.94 -10.60
C LEU A 146 11.01 -7.20 -10.75
N MET A 147 10.74 -7.91 -9.65
CA MET A 147 10.00 -9.16 -9.70
C MET A 147 8.56 -8.98 -10.15
N THR A 148 7.86 -7.95 -9.65
CA THR A 148 6.49 -7.65 -10.08
C THR A 148 6.43 -7.18 -11.53
N GLY A 149 7.46 -6.47 -12.02
CA GLY A 149 7.62 -6.16 -13.44
C GLY A 149 7.74 -7.40 -14.32
N LEU A 150 8.58 -8.37 -13.93
CA LEU A 150 8.71 -9.65 -14.64
C LEU A 150 7.42 -10.46 -14.62
N VAL A 151 6.68 -10.45 -13.50
CA VAL A 151 5.36 -11.09 -13.40
C VAL A 151 4.37 -10.45 -14.38
N CYS A 152 4.36 -9.12 -14.51
CA CYS A 152 3.45 -8.42 -15.44
C CYS A 152 3.64 -8.87 -16.90
N MET A 153 4.87 -9.16 -17.33
CA MET A 153 5.16 -9.62 -18.69
C MET A 153 4.54 -10.99 -19.02
N ARG A 154 4.18 -11.77 -18.00
CA ARG A 154 3.61 -13.11 -18.13
C ARG A 154 2.16 -13.21 -17.67
N GLN A 155 1.54 -12.11 -17.25
CA GLN A 155 0.16 -12.12 -16.78
C GLN A 155 -0.80 -12.22 -17.97
N THR A 156 -1.66 -13.24 -17.93
CA THR A 156 -2.73 -13.44 -18.91
C THR A 156 -4.00 -12.67 -18.54
N ASP A 157 -4.22 -12.38 -17.25
CA ASP A 157 -5.38 -11.65 -16.76
C ASP A 157 -5.13 -10.14 -16.76
N LEU A 158 -5.98 -9.36 -17.46
CA LEU A 158 -5.76 -7.92 -17.61
C LEU A 158 -5.90 -7.16 -16.28
N LYS A 159 -6.87 -7.54 -15.44
CA LYS A 159 -7.02 -6.95 -14.09
C LYS A 159 -5.85 -7.30 -13.17
N SER A 160 -5.30 -8.52 -13.26
CA SER A 160 -4.16 -8.91 -12.43
C SER A 160 -2.89 -8.19 -12.89
N LEU A 161 -2.69 -8.01 -14.20
CA LEU A 161 -1.57 -7.24 -14.76
C LEU A 161 -1.58 -5.81 -14.20
N ILE A 162 -2.72 -5.12 -14.23
CA ILE A 162 -2.85 -3.77 -13.65
C ILE A 162 -2.55 -3.81 -12.16
N ALA A 163 -3.05 -4.81 -11.43
CA ALA A 163 -2.80 -4.96 -10.00
C ALA A 163 -1.30 -5.16 -9.70
N TYR A 164 -0.59 -6.03 -10.42
CA TYR A 164 0.86 -6.22 -10.23
C TYR A 164 1.68 -4.99 -10.63
N SER A 165 1.29 -4.27 -11.69
CA SER A 165 1.91 -2.99 -12.04
C SER A 165 1.73 -1.96 -10.92
N SER A 166 0.62 -2.01 -10.17
CA SER A 166 0.44 -1.13 -9.02
C SER A 166 1.35 -1.48 -7.85
N VAL A 167 1.67 -2.75 -7.65
CA VAL A 167 2.67 -3.17 -6.65
C VAL A 167 4.05 -2.62 -7.02
N SER A 168 4.44 -2.69 -8.30
CA SER A 168 5.74 -2.17 -8.74
C SER A 168 5.84 -0.66 -8.53
N HIS A 169 4.86 0.11 -8.99
CA HIS A 169 4.85 1.56 -8.83
C HIS A 169 4.79 2.00 -7.36
N MET A 170 3.96 1.37 -6.52
CA MET A 170 3.93 1.69 -5.10
C MET A 170 5.22 1.25 -4.38
N GLY A 171 5.91 0.21 -4.85
CA GLY A 171 7.25 -0.17 -4.36
C GLY A 171 8.28 0.96 -4.51
N LEU A 172 8.25 1.69 -5.63
CA LEU A 172 9.08 2.90 -5.83
C LEU A 172 8.74 4.00 -4.83
N VAL A 173 7.44 4.21 -4.53
CA VAL A 173 7.01 5.19 -3.51
C VAL A 173 7.55 4.82 -2.14
N VAL A 174 7.52 3.54 -1.77
CA VAL A 174 8.06 3.06 -0.49
C VAL A 174 9.56 3.32 -0.40
N ALA A 175 10.33 2.96 -1.43
CA ALA A 175 11.76 3.22 -1.46
C ALA A 175 12.07 4.72 -1.36
N ALA A 176 11.35 5.56 -2.11
CA ALA A 176 11.51 7.01 -2.08
C ALA A 176 11.16 7.63 -0.71
N ALA A 177 10.10 7.15 -0.06
CA ALA A 177 9.69 7.64 1.26
C ALA A 177 10.69 7.25 2.37
N LEU A 178 11.39 6.11 2.21
CA LEU A 178 12.41 5.66 3.16
C LEU A 178 13.78 6.35 2.99
N ILE A 179 14.09 6.88 1.81
CA ILE A 179 15.32 7.67 1.55
C ILE A 179 15.25 9.07 2.22
N GLN A 180 14.05 9.61 2.43
CA GLN A 180 13.78 10.84 3.21
C GLN A 180 14.50 12.11 2.70
N THR A 181 14.81 12.20 1.40
CA THR A 181 15.29 13.44 0.79
C THR A 181 14.13 14.31 0.30
N PRO A 182 14.29 15.64 0.21
CA PRO A 182 13.21 16.50 -0.31
C PRO A 182 12.77 16.07 -1.72
N TRP A 183 13.72 15.69 -2.57
CA TRP A 183 13.45 15.18 -3.93
C TRP A 183 12.71 13.85 -3.93
N SER A 184 13.04 12.94 -3.00
CA SER A 184 12.35 11.66 -2.92
C SER A 184 10.92 11.83 -2.42
N PHE A 185 10.65 12.75 -1.49
CA PHE A 185 9.29 13.06 -1.05
C PHE A 185 8.45 13.72 -2.15
N THR A 186 8.99 14.70 -2.87
CA THR A 186 8.24 15.33 -3.99
C THR A 186 7.95 14.32 -5.09
N GLY A 187 8.93 13.49 -5.47
CA GLY A 187 8.74 12.41 -6.43
C GLY A 187 7.72 11.37 -5.98
N ALA A 188 7.75 10.96 -4.70
CA ALA A 188 6.80 10.01 -4.12
C ALA A 188 5.35 10.53 -4.20
N ILE A 189 5.13 11.81 -3.88
CA ILE A 189 3.80 12.43 -3.94
C ILE A 189 3.30 12.53 -5.38
N LEU A 190 4.15 13.01 -6.30
CA LEU A 190 3.81 13.10 -7.72
C LEU A 190 3.44 11.73 -8.30
N LEU A 191 4.23 10.69 -7.99
CA LEU A 191 3.97 9.34 -8.47
C LEU A 191 2.71 8.72 -7.84
N MET A 192 2.41 9.00 -6.58
CA MET A 192 1.16 8.58 -5.95
C MET A 192 -0.07 9.17 -6.66
N ILE A 193 -0.04 10.46 -7.00
CA ILE A 193 -1.14 11.14 -7.69
C ILE A 193 -1.27 10.62 -9.12
N SER A 194 -0.18 10.61 -9.88
CA SER A 194 -0.19 10.19 -11.29
C SER A 194 -0.63 8.73 -11.43
N HIS A 195 -0.10 7.84 -10.59
CA HIS A 195 -0.54 6.45 -10.56
C HIS A 195 -2.01 6.34 -10.16
N GLY A 196 -2.49 7.12 -9.20
CA GLY A 196 -3.89 7.08 -8.78
C GLY A 196 -4.83 7.28 -9.96
N LEU A 197 -4.55 8.28 -10.79
CA LEU A 197 -5.30 8.57 -12.02
C LEU A 197 -5.13 7.46 -13.06
N ILE A 198 -3.89 7.09 -13.42
CA ILE A 198 -3.60 6.12 -14.50
C ILE A 198 -4.14 4.73 -14.17
N SER A 199 -3.93 4.24 -12.94
CA SER A 199 -4.45 2.92 -12.53
C SER A 199 -5.98 2.88 -12.55
N SER A 200 -6.65 3.96 -12.15
CA SER A 200 -8.11 4.04 -12.20
C SER A 200 -8.66 4.03 -13.61
N SER A 201 -8.01 4.74 -14.55
CA SER A 201 -8.40 4.71 -15.97
C SER A 201 -8.13 3.35 -16.60
N LEU A 202 -7.01 2.70 -16.28
CA LEU A 202 -6.72 1.33 -16.73
C LEU A 202 -7.75 0.32 -16.22
N PHE A 203 -8.17 0.40 -14.95
CA PHE A 203 -9.24 -0.47 -14.44
C PHE A 203 -10.59 -0.20 -15.11
N CYS A 204 -10.87 1.05 -15.49
CA CYS A 204 -12.06 1.38 -16.26
C CYS A 204 -12.00 0.77 -17.68
N LEU A 205 -10.88 0.92 -18.38
CA LEU A 205 -10.64 0.32 -19.71
C LEU A 205 -10.72 -1.22 -19.66
N ALA A 206 -10.18 -1.82 -18.61
CA ALA A 206 -10.30 -3.24 -18.35
C ALA A 206 -11.76 -3.69 -18.28
N ASN A 207 -12.59 -2.87 -17.61
CA ASN A 207 -14.00 -3.17 -17.47
C ASN A 207 -14.78 -2.99 -18.77
N THR A 208 -14.51 -1.97 -19.57
CA THR A 208 -15.21 -1.80 -20.86
C THR A 208 -14.97 -2.98 -21.81
N ASN A 209 -13.80 -3.61 -21.72
CA ASN A 209 -13.53 -4.86 -22.45
C ASN A 209 -14.28 -6.04 -21.82
N TYR A 210 -14.23 -6.17 -20.49
CA TYR A 210 -14.93 -7.24 -19.77
C TYR A 210 -16.46 -7.22 -19.98
N GLU A 211 -17.08 -6.05 -20.07
CA GLU A 211 -18.52 -5.91 -20.36
C GLU A 211 -18.89 -6.42 -21.76
N ARG A 212 -17.95 -6.41 -22.71
CA ARG A 212 -18.17 -6.88 -24.09
C ARG A 212 -17.83 -8.35 -24.27
N THR A 213 -16.73 -8.81 -23.66
CA THR A 213 -16.21 -10.18 -23.87
C THR A 213 -16.60 -11.16 -22.77
N HIS A 214 -17.08 -10.67 -21.63
CA HIS A 214 -17.31 -11.43 -20.39
C HIS A 214 -16.10 -12.24 -19.90
N SER A 215 -14.90 -11.93 -20.40
CA SER A 215 -13.64 -12.60 -20.06
C SER A 215 -12.59 -11.57 -19.65
N ARG A 216 -11.72 -11.95 -18.70
CA ARG A 216 -10.60 -11.12 -18.22
C ARG A 216 -9.28 -11.41 -18.94
N THR A 217 -9.28 -12.39 -19.84
CA THR A 217 -8.08 -12.96 -20.47
C THR A 217 -7.61 -12.11 -21.64
N MET A 218 -6.32 -11.78 -21.65
CA MET A 218 -5.65 -11.16 -22.80
C MET A 218 -5.21 -12.25 -23.77
N ILE A 219 -5.91 -12.36 -24.90
CA ILE A 219 -5.67 -13.38 -25.92
C ILE A 219 -4.27 -13.27 -26.55
N LEU A 220 -3.69 -12.06 -26.56
CA LEU A 220 -2.37 -11.76 -27.13
C LEU A 220 -1.18 -12.29 -26.31
N ALA A 221 -1.40 -12.69 -25.05
CA ALA A 221 -0.36 -13.14 -24.12
C ALA A 221 -0.36 -14.67 -23.90
N ARG A 222 -0.99 -15.43 -24.79
CA ARG A 222 -0.99 -16.90 -24.79
C ARG A 222 0.11 -17.43 -25.71
#